data_AF-A0AAI8CHV5-F1
#
_entry.id   AF-A0AAI8CHV5-F1
#
_cell.length_a   1.000
_cell.length_b   1.000
_cell.length_c   1.000
_cell.angle_alpha   90.00
_cell.angle_beta   90.00
_cell.angle_gamma   90.00
#
_symmetry.space_group_name_H-M   'P 1'
#
loop_
_entity.id
_entity.type
_entity.pdbx_description
1 polymer ?
#
loop_
_entity_poly.entity_id
_entity_poly.type
_entity_poly.pdbx_seq_one_letter_code
_entity_poly.pdbx_strand_id
1 'polypeptide(L)'
;MNHTLFCNFFKKYFFTIFLFSFILENKAQTFVNAPSKNFGNICASSNFNSYSVNFDFNGFSPGNIFTLEMSDPEGDFAKLTPITILSSQLSTSPGKITFKVPENITTGGKSYRLRIRTSSPAMTSSPTLPFHAYFWIYNDKINILDDGSGSLSICGSNGILAISEKSPSPLQHKGLKYIWKKDGIVIPNETESKLNIAQSGKYSVQIDYGNCNSTVGFIAYSQEVNVAFTNNSVPYSITSSLGTTVCPSNPTTLSTTAGQTYQWYIDSQANGNFVKIDGATSYSLKTANPGVYKVVISPGTVCESTSTNTITLQSTNFNLAIDAKSVNYLKKSEIININATTTAINPTYEWFLPGGSTPTSTVANFTVTNDANFKEGLYKLVVKQNDPSCVYTKTIQFKIIEGVESVNIPNVISPNDGNNENDTWILPIEYKNDSIEVLILDSYGKEVFKMKNYDDSWPESVIEVKDINPIYYYIISKDGSPLKKGSLTVLK
;
A
#
# COMPACT_ATOMS: atom_id res chain seq x y z
N MET A 1 43.65 10.44 118.20
CA MET A 1 44.56 9.61 117.37
C MET A 1 43.74 8.44 116.85
N ASN A 2 43.54 8.15 115.56
CA ASN A 2 44.17 8.64 114.35
C ASN A 2 43.10 8.72 113.23
N HIS A 3 42.56 9.92 112.99
CA HIS A 3 41.75 10.26 111.81
C HIS A 3 42.59 10.31 110.51
N THR A 4 43.89 10.02 110.61
CA THR A 4 44.91 10.15 109.55
C THR A 4 45.19 8.86 108.78
N LEU A 5 44.68 7.71 109.22
CA LEU A 5 44.93 6.42 108.54
C LEU A 5 43.86 6.03 107.51
N PHE A 6 42.61 6.48 107.67
CA PHE A 6 41.52 6.13 106.73
C PHE A 6 41.51 6.99 105.47
N CYS A 7 42.05 8.22 105.54
CA CYS A 7 42.04 9.19 104.43
C CYS A 7 43.13 8.91 103.37
N ASN A 8 44.22 8.24 103.75
CA ASN A 8 45.33 7.93 102.85
C ASN A 8 45.12 6.64 102.03
N PHE A 9 44.29 5.71 102.48
CA PHE A 9 43.99 4.48 101.73
C PHE A 9 43.03 4.74 100.56
N PHE A 10 42.00 5.59 100.78
CA PHE A 10 41.05 5.96 99.73
C PHE A 10 41.67 6.91 98.67
N LYS A 11 42.56 7.84 99.05
CA LYS A 11 43.21 8.73 98.07
C LYS A 11 44.17 8.02 97.12
N LYS A 12 44.85 6.96 97.57
CA LYS A 12 45.87 6.26 96.75
C LYS A 12 45.25 5.33 95.71
N TYR A 13 44.12 4.68 96.02
CA TYR A 13 43.40 3.78 95.11
C TYR A 13 42.35 4.48 94.24
N PHE A 14 41.73 5.56 94.71
CA PHE A 14 40.79 6.33 93.88
C PHE A 14 41.51 7.03 92.71
N PHE A 15 42.77 7.46 92.92
CA PHE A 15 43.58 8.06 91.85
C PHE A 15 44.12 7.03 90.86
N THR A 16 44.35 5.78 91.27
CA THR A 16 44.77 4.70 90.34
C THR A 16 43.60 4.11 89.54
N ILE A 17 42.39 4.09 90.10
CA ILE A 17 41.18 3.65 89.39
C ILE A 17 40.69 4.72 88.39
N PHE A 18 40.90 6.02 88.67
CA PHE A 18 40.64 7.10 87.72
C PHE A 18 41.74 7.26 86.64
N LEU A 19 42.98 6.82 86.91
CA LEU A 19 44.04 6.82 85.88
C LEU A 19 43.93 5.65 84.89
N PHE A 20 43.21 4.57 85.23
CA PHE A 20 43.06 3.39 84.39
C PHE A 20 41.71 3.32 83.62
N SER A 21 40.88 4.36 83.71
CA SER A 21 39.55 4.38 83.06
C SER A 21 39.36 5.50 82.03
N PHE A 22 40.42 6.22 81.65
CA PHE A 22 40.42 7.16 80.51
C PHE A 22 41.67 7.00 79.63
N ILE A 23 41.93 5.79 79.16
CA ILE A 23 42.48 5.59 77.82
C ILE A 23 41.33 5.03 76.97
N LEU A 24 40.29 5.84 76.81
CA LEU A 24 39.48 5.73 75.61
C LEU A 24 40.42 6.16 74.49
N GLU A 25 40.92 5.20 73.72
CA GLU A 25 41.36 5.50 72.35
C GLU A 25 40.25 6.34 71.73
N ASN A 26 40.48 7.64 71.56
CA ASN A 26 39.70 8.44 70.64
C ASN A 26 40.01 7.85 69.26
N LYS A 27 39.35 6.74 68.90
CA LYS A 27 39.31 6.29 67.52
C LYS A 27 38.60 7.40 66.78
N ALA A 28 39.37 8.22 66.08
CA ALA A 28 38.84 9.20 65.16
C ALA A 28 37.79 8.48 64.30
N GLN A 29 36.57 9.00 64.25
CA GLN A 29 35.46 8.35 63.56
C GLN A 29 35.88 8.08 62.11
N THR A 30 35.88 6.80 61.70
CA THR A 30 36.18 6.41 60.33
C THR A 30 34.99 6.78 59.44
N PHE A 31 35.20 7.59 58.41
CA PHE A 31 34.13 8.02 57.52
C PHE A 31 34.65 8.24 56.10
N VAL A 32 33.75 8.10 55.12
CA VAL A 32 33.96 8.53 53.73
C VAL A 32 32.72 9.28 53.26
N ASN A 33 32.90 10.53 52.84
CA ASN A 33 31.80 11.39 52.41
C ASN A 33 31.41 11.13 50.95
N ALA A 34 30.20 11.57 50.59
CA ALA A 34 29.77 11.55 49.19
C ALA A 34 30.75 12.38 48.34
N PRO A 35 31.10 11.92 47.12
CA PRO A 35 32.00 12.68 46.27
C PRO A 35 31.37 14.02 45.84
N SER A 36 32.12 15.11 45.96
CA SER A 36 31.78 16.39 45.37
C SER A 36 32.22 16.42 43.91
N LYS A 37 31.29 16.80 43.03
CA LYS A 37 31.53 16.91 41.59
C LYS A 37 32.05 18.30 41.26
N ASN A 38 33.12 18.38 40.46
CA ASN A 38 33.59 19.65 39.90
C ASN A 38 32.87 20.01 38.58
N PHE A 39 31.73 19.37 38.31
CA PHE A 39 30.95 19.50 37.08
C PHE A 39 29.45 19.36 37.39
N GLY A 40 28.62 20.04 36.59
CA GLY A 40 27.16 19.88 36.65
C GLY A 40 26.73 18.53 36.06
N ASN A 41 27.02 18.34 34.78
CA ASN A 41 26.71 17.16 33.97
C ASN A 41 27.98 16.64 33.27
N ILE A 42 27.97 15.38 32.84
CA ILE A 42 29.00 14.80 32.00
C ILE A 42 28.58 14.95 30.54
N CYS A 43 29.12 15.95 29.86
CA CYS A 43 28.92 16.18 28.43
C CYS A 43 30.22 15.87 27.70
N ALA A 44 30.50 14.59 27.54
CA ALA A 44 31.76 14.08 27.04
C ALA A 44 31.78 14.06 25.51
N SER A 45 32.96 14.14 24.92
CA SER A 45 33.20 14.02 23.48
C SER A 45 34.59 13.45 23.23
N SER A 46 34.94 13.18 21.97
CA SER A 46 36.31 12.80 21.60
C SER A 46 37.36 13.86 22.00
N ASN A 47 36.96 15.13 22.08
CA ASN A 47 37.84 16.24 22.41
C ASN A 47 37.89 16.53 23.91
N PHE A 48 36.91 16.06 24.68
CA PHE A 48 36.83 16.29 26.13
C PHE A 48 36.10 15.14 26.82
N ASN A 49 36.85 14.32 27.57
CA ASN A 49 36.30 13.24 28.37
C ASN A 49 37.18 13.03 29.62
N SER A 50 37.32 14.07 30.43
CA SER A 50 38.11 14.02 31.66
C SER A 50 37.39 14.80 32.76
N TYR A 51 36.99 14.10 33.81
CA TYR A 51 36.20 14.65 34.91
C TYR A 51 36.85 14.31 36.24
N SER A 52 36.73 15.20 37.22
CA SER A 52 37.26 14.96 38.56
C SER A 52 36.17 15.09 39.62
N VAL A 53 36.29 14.23 40.64
CA VAL A 53 35.57 14.36 41.91
C VAL A 53 36.55 14.48 43.06
N ASN A 54 36.14 15.19 44.11
CA ASN A 54 36.85 15.24 45.38
C ASN A 54 36.00 14.59 46.48
N PHE A 55 36.58 14.04 47.52
CA PHE A 55 35.82 13.51 48.66
C PHE A 55 36.66 13.52 49.93
N ASP A 56 36.01 13.83 51.05
CA ASP A 56 36.66 13.79 52.35
C ASP A 56 36.56 12.41 52.98
N PHE A 57 37.65 11.99 53.62
CA PHE A 57 37.70 10.73 54.34
C PHE A 57 38.64 10.82 55.54
N ASN A 58 38.41 10.00 56.55
CA ASN A 58 39.27 9.93 57.74
C ASN A 58 39.27 8.52 58.33
N GLY A 59 40.32 8.19 59.09
CA GLY A 59 40.38 6.96 59.89
C GLY A 59 40.63 5.69 59.09
N PHE A 60 41.36 5.77 57.97
CA PHE A 60 41.77 4.62 57.14
C PHE A 60 43.28 4.37 57.22
N SER A 61 43.67 3.10 57.26
CA SER A 61 45.08 2.71 57.26
C SER A 61 45.74 2.89 55.87
N PRO A 62 47.06 3.12 55.80
CA PRO A 62 47.81 3.07 54.55
C PRO A 62 47.56 1.75 53.80
N GLY A 63 47.30 1.82 52.50
CA GLY A 63 46.97 0.65 51.66
C GLY A 63 45.48 0.39 51.46
N ASN A 64 44.59 1.18 52.09
CA ASN A 64 43.16 1.13 51.77
C ASN A 64 42.89 1.59 50.32
N ILE A 65 42.12 0.80 49.58
CA ILE A 65 41.70 1.11 48.21
C ILE A 65 40.40 1.91 48.24
N PHE A 66 40.37 3.02 47.50
CA PHE A 66 39.16 3.80 47.24
C PHE A 66 38.73 3.60 45.78
N THR A 67 37.51 3.12 45.59
CA THR A 67 36.92 2.84 44.28
C THR A 67 35.79 3.82 44.01
N LEU A 68 35.91 4.57 42.92
CA LEU A 68 34.80 5.37 42.40
C LEU A 68 33.88 4.47 41.58
N GLU A 69 32.59 4.47 41.92
CA GLU A 69 31.55 3.76 41.17
C GLU A 69 30.60 4.76 40.53
N MET A 70 30.21 4.49 39.28
CA MET A 70 29.15 5.19 38.58
C MET A 70 27.96 4.25 38.41
N SER A 71 26.78 4.71 38.81
CA SER A 71 25.51 3.98 38.63
C SER A 71 25.20 3.79 37.14
N ASP A 72 24.12 3.08 36.86
CA ASP A 72 23.46 3.08 35.56
C ASP A 72 22.70 4.42 35.29
N PRO A 73 22.14 4.63 34.07
CA PRO A 73 21.38 5.83 33.70
C PRO A 73 20.22 6.21 34.62
N GLU A 74 19.66 5.23 35.33
CA GLU A 74 18.50 5.29 36.21
C GLU A 74 18.90 5.60 37.66
N GLY A 75 20.19 5.52 37.97
CA GLY A 75 20.75 5.84 39.28
C GLY A 75 20.93 4.63 40.19
N ASP A 76 20.81 3.40 39.66
CA ASP A 76 21.00 2.15 40.39
C ASP A 76 22.47 1.70 40.32
N PHE A 77 22.99 1.23 41.46
CA PHE A 77 24.35 0.70 41.58
C PHE A 77 24.42 -0.83 41.49
N ALA A 78 23.29 -1.53 41.32
CA ALA A 78 23.27 -2.95 41.01
C ALA A 78 23.95 -3.25 39.65
N LYS A 79 23.87 -2.30 38.72
CA LYS A 79 24.59 -2.30 37.46
C LYS A 79 25.48 -1.06 37.42
N LEU A 80 26.79 -1.27 37.25
CA LEU A 80 27.74 -0.17 37.20
C LEU A 80 28.04 0.20 35.76
N THR A 81 28.05 1.49 35.47
CA THR A 81 28.60 2.00 34.21
C THR A 81 30.12 2.00 34.29
N PRO A 82 30.83 1.34 33.36
CA PRO A 82 32.27 1.21 33.42
C PRO A 82 32.93 2.57 33.19
N ILE A 83 33.65 3.08 34.18
CA ILE A 83 34.48 4.30 34.05
C ILE A 83 35.96 3.93 34.05
N THR A 84 36.77 4.71 33.35
CA THR A 84 38.23 4.54 33.34
C THR A 84 38.86 5.58 34.26
N ILE A 85 39.62 5.14 35.25
CA ILE A 85 40.38 6.05 36.12
C ILE A 85 41.63 6.54 35.40
N LEU A 86 41.79 7.85 35.30
CA LEU A 86 42.94 8.50 34.67
C LEU A 86 44.04 8.81 35.69
N SER A 87 43.66 9.26 36.88
CA SER A 87 44.58 9.56 37.98
C SER A 87 43.85 9.62 39.31
N SER A 88 44.59 9.44 40.42
CA SER A 88 44.02 9.54 41.77
C SER A 88 45.04 10.02 42.79
N GLN A 89 44.61 10.87 43.72
CA GLN A 89 45.35 11.25 44.93
C GLN A 89 44.53 10.78 46.14
N LEU A 90 44.98 9.71 46.80
CA LEU A 90 44.22 9.01 47.84
C LEU A 90 44.98 8.88 49.17
N SER A 91 46.19 9.45 49.24
CA SER A 91 47.05 9.42 50.44
C SER A 91 46.68 10.51 51.46
N THR A 92 45.95 11.54 51.04
CA THR A 92 45.52 12.66 51.89
C THR A 92 44.05 13.00 51.60
N SER A 93 43.35 13.50 52.62
CA SER A 93 42.01 14.06 52.48
C SER A 93 42.10 15.59 52.25
N PRO A 94 41.30 16.18 51.34
CA PRO A 94 40.36 15.52 50.44
C PRO A 94 41.08 14.66 49.39
N GLY A 95 40.54 13.46 49.17
CA GLY A 95 40.94 12.61 48.05
C GLY A 95 40.42 13.16 46.74
N LYS A 96 41.14 12.90 45.65
CA LYS A 96 40.75 13.30 44.29
C LYS A 96 40.86 12.12 43.34
N ILE A 97 39.83 11.89 42.53
CA ILE A 97 39.83 10.91 41.45
C ILE A 97 39.46 11.61 40.14
N THR A 98 40.28 11.41 39.11
CA THR A 98 40.01 11.85 37.75
C THR A 98 39.69 10.64 36.89
N PHE A 99 38.62 10.70 36.11
CA PHE A 99 38.10 9.59 35.34
C PHE A 99 37.54 10.04 33.99
N LYS A 100 37.32 9.07 33.10
CA LYS A 100 36.58 9.24 31.85
C LYS A 100 35.44 8.23 31.74
N VAL A 101 34.37 8.63 31.06
CA VAL A 101 33.20 7.78 30.78
C VAL A 101 33.37 7.02 29.46
N PRO A 102 32.56 5.97 29.20
CA PRO A 102 32.61 5.26 27.92
C PRO A 102 32.40 6.18 26.71
N GLU A 103 33.19 5.96 25.66
CA GLU A 103 33.18 6.74 24.42
C GLU A 103 32.12 6.21 23.43
N ASN A 104 30.90 6.02 23.91
CA ASN A 104 29.79 5.48 23.13
C ASN A 104 28.43 5.90 23.69
N ILE A 105 27.35 5.52 22.99
CA ILE A 105 25.98 5.93 23.32
C ILE A 105 25.45 5.38 24.65
N THR A 106 26.04 4.32 25.22
CA THR A 106 25.54 3.71 26.48
C THR A 106 25.76 4.63 27.68
N THR A 107 26.63 5.63 27.55
CA THR A 107 26.82 6.69 28.54
C THR A 107 25.57 7.58 28.69
N GLY A 108 24.61 7.55 27.75
CA GLY A 108 23.44 8.42 27.76
C GLY A 108 22.44 8.13 28.88
N GLY A 109 22.14 9.15 29.70
CA GLY A 109 21.21 9.02 30.83
C GLY A 109 20.98 10.31 31.61
N LYS A 110 19.88 10.37 32.35
CA LYS A 110 19.43 11.57 33.07
C LYS A 110 19.56 11.47 34.60
N SER A 111 19.89 10.30 35.16
CA SER A 111 19.85 10.05 36.61
C SER A 111 21.09 9.37 37.19
N TYR A 112 22.23 9.48 36.50
CA TYR A 112 23.51 8.97 36.98
C TYR A 112 23.91 9.50 38.35
N ARG A 113 24.57 8.66 39.14
CA ARG A 113 25.10 8.97 40.47
C ARG A 113 26.51 8.42 40.62
N LEU A 114 27.31 9.08 41.47
CA LEU A 114 28.64 8.62 41.85
C LEU A 114 28.69 8.29 43.35
N ARG A 115 29.47 7.28 43.73
CA ARG A 115 29.79 6.98 45.13
C ARG A 115 31.20 6.42 45.28
N ILE A 116 31.74 6.48 46.49
CA ILE A 116 33.04 5.90 46.84
C ILE A 116 32.84 4.62 47.66
N ARG A 117 33.58 3.57 47.32
CA ARG A 117 33.72 2.36 48.14
C ARG A 117 35.14 2.21 48.65
N THR A 118 35.28 1.67 49.85
CA THR A 118 36.58 1.39 50.47
C THR A 118 36.78 -0.09 50.73
N SER A 119 38.04 -0.53 50.80
CA SER A 119 38.39 -1.94 51.04
C SER A 119 38.51 -2.33 52.52
N SER A 120 39.07 -1.47 53.38
CA SER A 120 39.32 -1.75 54.79
C SER A 120 39.39 -0.46 55.64
N PRO A 121 38.43 -0.21 56.55
CA PRO A 121 37.16 -0.92 56.64
C PRO A 121 36.35 -0.79 55.34
N ALA A 122 35.57 -1.82 55.02
CA ALA A 122 34.67 -1.79 53.87
C ALA A 122 33.50 -0.86 54.15
N MET A 123 33.46 0.28 53.46
CA MET A 123 32.41 1.28 53.59
C MET A 123 31.97 1.77 52.22
N THR A 124 30.77 2.31 52.16
CA THR A 124 30.20 2.94 50.97
C THR A 124 29.72 4.33 51.35
N SER A 125 30.14 5.35 50.62
CA SER A 125 29.65 6.71 50.82
C SER A 125 28.18 6.81 50.41
N SER A 126 27.49 7.83 50.91
CA SER A 126 26.26 8.29 50.25
C SER A 126 26.54 8.65 48.79
N PRO A 127 25.58 8.47 47.88
CA PRO A 127 25.76 8.85 46.47
C PRO A 127 25.59 10.36 46.27
N THR A 128 26.08 10.85 45.13
CA THR A 128 25.77 12.21 44.66
C THR A 128 24.28 12.39 44.37
N LEU A 129 23.87 13.66 44.26
CA LEU A 129 22.65 14.01 43.54
C LEU A 129 22.72 13.51 42.09
N PRO A 130 21.57 13.17 41.47
CA PRO A 130 21.53 12.66 40.11
C PRO A 130 22.02 13.73 39.13
N PHE A 131 22.62 13.30 38.02
CA PHE A 131 23.07 14.17 36.95
C PHE A 131 22.94 13.51 35.58
N HIS A 132 22.99 14.34 34.53
CA HIS A 132 22.99 13.83 33.17
C HIS A 132 24.40 13.44 32.76
N ALA A 133 24.54 12.30 32.10
CA ALA A 133 25.77 11.91 31.44
C ALA A 133 25.46 11.53 30.00
N TYR A 134 26.25 12.03 29.07
CA TYR A 134 26.15 11.74 27.64
C TYR A 134 27.54 11.82 27.01
N PHE A 135 27.79 10.93 26.06
CA PHE A 135 28.92 11.04 25.15
C PHE A 135 28.39 11.49 23.79
N TRP A 136 28.88 12.63 23.29
CA TRP A 136 28.57 13.19 21.99
C TRP A 136 29.23 12.37 20.88
N ILE A 137 28.68 11.19 20.60
CA ILE A 137 29.15 10.30 19.53
C ILE A 137 28.98 10.96 18.15
N TYR A 138 27.97 11.84 18.03
CA TYR A 138 27.73 12.71 16.89
C TYR A 138 27.43 14.12 17.41
N ASN A 139 28.15 15.11 16.90
CA ASN A 139 27.94 16.52 17.22
C ASN A 139 28.28 17.42 16.03
N ASP A 140 27.53 17.25 14.95
CA ASP A 140 27.60 18.09 13.76
C ASP A 140 26.18 18.43 13.29
N LYS A 141 26.05 19.32 12.30
CA LYS A 141 24.76 19.72 11.74
C LYS A 141 23.96 18.51 11.24
N ILE A 142 22.65 18.61 11.41
CA ILE A 142 21.68 17.62 10.93
C ILE A 142 20.98 18.22 9.72
N ASN A 143 20.73 17.43 8.67
CA ASN A 143 19.93 17.88 7.54
C ASN A 143 18.57 17.19 7.56
N ILE A 144 17.49 17.95 7.42
CA ILE A 144 16.16 17.42 7.04
C ILE A 144 16.01 17.47 5.51
N LEU A 145 16.48 18.56 4.88
CA LEU A 145 16.51 18.73 3.43
C LEU A 145 17.95 18.89 2.96
N ASP A 146 18.39 18.07 2.00
CA ASP A 146 19.77 18.07 1.50
C ASP A 146 20.09 19.25 0.56
N ASP A 147 19.06 19.88 0.01
CA ASP A 147 19.18 21.04 -0.87
C ASP A 147 19.38 22.36 -0.11
N GLY A 148 19.22 22.35 1.22
CA GLY A 148 19.32 23.53 2.07
C GLY A 148 18.23 24.59 1.84
N SER A 149 17.17 24.28 1.09
CA SER A 149 16.13 25.24 0.68
C SER A 149 15.35 25.84 1.85
N GLY A 150 15.36 25.18 3.01
CA GLY A 150 14.70 25.64 4.24
C GLY A 150 13.18 25.74 4.12
N SER A 151 12.59 25.35 2.99
CA SER A 151 11.16 25.44 2.69
C SER A 151 10.71 24.17 1.97
N LEU A 152 9.61 23.58 2.44
CA LEU A 152 9.03 22.37 1.87
C LEU A 152 7.53 22.56 1.66
N SER A 153 7.10 22.52 0.40
CA SER A 153 5.67 22.49 0.06
C SER A 153 5.22 21.04 -0.13
N ILE A 154 4.22 20.61 0.63
CA ILE A 154 3.66 19.26 0.57
C ILE A 154 2.22 19.35 0.05
N CYS A 155 1.92 18.57 -0.98
CA CYS A 155 0.56 18.47 -1.51
C CYS A 155 -0.29 17.56 -0.61
N GLY A 156 -1.49 18.02 -0.25
CA GLY A 156 -2.42 17.28 0.61
C GLY A 156 -2.39 17.76 2.07
N SER A 157 -2.78 16.86 2.99
CA SER A 157 -2.94 17.18 4.42
C SER A 157 -1.90 16.57 5.34
N ASN A 158 -1.11 15.59 4.87
CA ASN A 158 -0.14 14.85 5.68
C ASN A 158 1.20 14.71 4.94
N GLY A 159 2.29 14.64 5.70
CA GLY A 159 3.64 14.47 5.19
C GLY A 159 4.55 13.80 6.21
N ILE A 160 5.78 13.48 5.79
CA ILE A 160 6.81 12.89 6.65
C ILE A 160 8.07 13.71 6.49
N LEU A 161 8.61 14.20 7.61
CA LEU A 161 9.99 14.69 7.67
C LEU A 161 10.90 13.57 8.15
N ALA A 162 12.10 13.51 7.60
CA ALA A 162 13.11 12.54 8.00
C ALA A 162 14.46 13.24 8.13
N ILE A 163 15.27 12.78 9.09
CA ILE A 163 16.69 13.12 9.09
C ILE A 163 17.32 12.48 7.85
N SER A 164 18.14 13.25 7.14
CA SER A 164 18.84 12.79 5.95
C SER A 164 19.84 11.67 6.28
N GLU A 165 19.91 10.68 5.40
CA GLU A 165 20.90 9.61 5.47
C GLU A 165 22.24 10.02 4.82
N LYS A 166 22.30 11.18 4.16
CA LYS A 166 23.50 11.69 3.50
C LYS A 166 24.59 12.00 4.52
N SER A 167 25.75 11.38 4.36
CA SER A 167 26.89 11.55 5.26
C SER A 167 27.47 12.98 5.21
N PRO A 168 27.88 13.58 6.35
CA PRO A 168 27.76 13.05 7.71
C PRO A 168 26.31 13.07 8.21
N SER A 169 25.88 11.99 8.86
CA SER A 169 24.52 11.85 9.38
C SER A 169 24.50 11.14 10.74
N PRO A 170 23.69 11.59 11.71
CA PRO A 170 23.56 10.92 12.99
C PRO A 170 22.94 9.52 12.86
N LEU A 171 22.29 9.20 11.73
CA LEU A 171 21.68 7.89 11.50
C LEU A 171 22.68 6.74 11.40
N GLN A 172 23.97 7.03 11.26
CA GLN A 172 25.04 6.05 11.34
C GLN A 172 25.23 5.50 12.77
N HIS A 173 24.73 6.21 13.79
CA HIS A 173 24.82 5.82 15.20
C HIS A 173 23.46 5.35 15.71
N LYS A 174 23.22 4.03 15.62
CA LYS A 174 21.98 3.40 16.11
C LYS A 174 21.78 3.67 17.60
N GLY A 175 20.54 3.98 18.00
CA GLY A 175 20.17 4.19 19.41
C GLY A 175 20.15 5.65 19.87
N LEU A 176 20.56 6.59 19.00
CA LEU A 176 20.32 8.01 19.25
C LEU A 176 18.82 8.33 19.30
N LYS A 177 18.47 9.27 20.16
CA LYS A 177 17.12 9.81 20.31
C LYS A 177 17.09 11.28 19.91
N TYR A 178 15.94 11.73 19.45
CA TYR A 178 15.78 13.05 18.86
C TYR A 178 14.71 13.87 19.58
N ILE A 179 14.80 15.19 19.44
CA ILE A 179 13.82 16.15 19.92
C ILE A 179 13.34 16.93 18.70
N TRP A 180 12.13 16.63 18.24
CA TRP A 180 11.47 17.41 17.21
C TRP A 180 10.83 18.67 17.81
N LYS A 181 10.92 19.77 17.07
CA LYS A 181 10.31 21.04 17.42
C LYS A 181 9.46 21.55 16.26
N LYS A 182 8.31 22.12 16.59
CA LYS A 182 7.46 22.90 15.69
C LYS A 182 7.38 24.34 16.22
N ASP A 183 7.73 25.30 15.39
CA ASP A 183 7.73 26.73 15.72
C ASP A 183 8.52 27.04 17.02
N GLY A 184 9.64 26.34 17.21
CA GLY A 184 10.50 26.43 18.40
C GLY A 184 10.03 25.62 19.61
N ILE A 185 8.82 25.06 19.60
CA ILE A 185 8.22 24.31 20.71
C ILE A 185 8.45 22.80 20.50
N VAL A 186 8.85 22.09 21.56
CA VAL A 186 9.06 20.63 21.50
C VAL A 186 7.75 19.90 21.23
N ILE A 187 7.78 18.97 20.28
CA ILE A 187 6.69 18.04 20.02
C ILE A 187 6.86 16.85 20.99
N PRO A 188 5.91 16.61 21.91
CA PRO A 188 6.07 15.58 22.93
C PRO A 188 6.08 14.18 22.32
N ASN A 189 6.88 13.28 22.92
CA ASN A 189 6.98 11.86 22.57
C ASN A 189 7.53 11.52 21.18
N GLU A 190 7.93 12.51 20.38
CA GLU A 190 8.57 12.30 19.08
C GLU A 190 10.08 12.15 19.22
N THR A 191 10.55 10.90 19.32
CA THR A 191 11.97 10.59 19.60
C THR A 191 12.70 9.88 18.47
N GLU A 192 11.99 9.54 17.40
CA GLU A 192 12.51 8.78 16.26
C GLU A 192 13.11 9.70 15.18
N SER A 193 13.83 9.12 14.22
CA SER A 193 14.49 9.86 13.13
C SER A 193 13.54 10.39 12.05
N LYS A 194 12.26 10.04 12.15
CA LYS A 194 11.18 10.46 11.24
C LYS A 194 10.05 11.07 12.05
N LEU A 195 9.38 12.06 11.46
CA LEU A 195 8.26 12.76 12.05
C LEU A 195 7.10 12.80 11.05
N ASN A 196 5.96 12.24 11.44
CA ASN A 196 4.72 12.42 10.70
C ASN A 196 4.15 13.81 11.02
N ILE A 197 3.79 14.57 10.00
CA ILE A 197 3.29 15.94 10.14
C ILE A 197 1.97 16.11 9.40
N ALA A 198 1.07 16.88 10.00
CA ALA A 198 -0.25 17.20 9.43
C ALA A 198 -0.59 18.70 9.51
N GLN A 199 0.38 19.51 9.93
CA GLN A 199 0.20 20.95 10.13
C GLN A 199 1.38 21.71 9.53
N SER A 200 1.09 22.81 8.86
CA SER A 200 2.10 23.77 8.42
C SER A 200 2.80 24.39 9.63
N GLY A 201 4.06 24.80 9.45
CA GLY A 201 4.88 25.40 10.50
C GLY A 201 6.37 25.18 10.25
N LYS A 202 7.21 25.75 11.11
CA LYS A 202 8.67 25.60 11.04
C LYS A 202 9.10 24.39 11.87
N TYR A 203 9.66 23.37 11.22
CA TYR A 203 10.12 22.17 11.89
C TYR A 203 11.64 22.17 12.01
N SER A 204 12.14 21.71 13.15
CA SER A 204 13.57 21.43 13.36
C SER A 204 13.74 20.20 14.26
N VAL A 205 14.92 19.61 14.23
CA VAL A 205 15.27 18.44 15.04
C VAL A 205 16.68 18.60 15.62
N GLN A 206 16.87 18.11 16.83
CA GLN A 206 18.17 17.99 17.48
C GLN A 206 18.32 16.63 18.17
N ILE A 207 19.54 16.18 18.44
CA ILE A 207 19.76 14.96 19.27
C ILE A 207 19.38 15.25 20.73
N ASP A 208 18.74 14.30 21.44
CA ASP A 208 18.51 14.37 22.89
C ASP A 208 19.78 13.91 23.65
N TYR A 209 20.61 14.87 24.03
CA TYR A 209 21.67 14.69 25.03
C TYR A 209 21.28 15.34 26.37
N GLY A 210 19.98 15.48 26.65
CA GLY A 210 19.45 16.10 27.87
C GLY A 210 20.05 17.49 28.15
N ASN A 211 20.53 17.69 29.38
CA ASN A 211 21.13 18.96 29.79
C ASN A 211 22.47 19.27 29.09
N CYS A 212 23.03 18.34 28.31
CA CYS A 212 24.20 18.62 27.49
C CYS A 212 23.85 19.41 26.23
N ASN A 213 22.58 19.48 25.82
CA ASN A 213 22.15 20.32 24.71
C ASN A 213 22.34 21.83 24.95
N SER A 214 22.42 22.27 26.21
CA SER A 214 22.70 23.67 26.58
C SER A 214 24.18 23.93 26.90
N THR A 215 25.05 22.92 26.74
CA THR A 215 26.48 23.05 26.97
C THR A 215 27.17 23.66 25.75
N VAL A 216 28.16 24.54 25.99
CA VAL A 216 28.95 25.16 24.93
C VAL A 216 29.58 24.09 24.03
N GLY A 217 29.47 24.27 22.72
CA GLY A 217 29.97 23.32 21.73
C GLY A 217 28.92 22.33 21.20
N PHE A 218 27.72 22.27 21.79
CA PHE A 218 26.63 21.50 21.19
C PHE A 218 26.15 22.13 19.88
N ILE A 219 26.24 21.37 18.78
CA ILE A 219 25.82 21.81 17.44
C ILE A 219 24.96 20.80 16.68
N ALA A 220 24.57 19.69 17.34
CA ALA A 220 23.79 18.60 16.75
C ALA A 220 22.29 18.92 16.57
N TYR A 221 22.01 19.95 15.77
CA TYR A 221 20.68 20.42 15.44
C TYR A 221 20.56 20.73 13.95
N SER A 222 19.33 20.69 13.43
CA SER A 222 19.03 20.89 12.02
C SER A 222 18.83 22.35 11.65
N GLN A 223 18.71 22.59 10.33
CA GLN A 223 18.03 23.78 9.83
C GLN A 223 16.56 23.82 10.28
N GLU A 224 15.96 25.01 10.26
CA GLU A 224 14.49 25.13 10.27
C GLU A 224 13.95 24.87 8.86
N VAL A 225 12.96 23.99 8.76
CA VAL A 225 12.22 23.72 7.52
C VAL A 225 10.83 24.30 7.64
N ASN A 226 10.54 25.33 6.84
CA ASN A 226 9.22 25.91 6.72
C ASN A 226 8.33 25.00 5.88
N VAL A 227 7.46 24.22 6.54
CA VAL A 227 6.53 23.32 5.86
C VAL A 227 5.22 24.04 5.59
N ALA A 228 4.79 24.01 4.33
CA ALA A 228 3.48 24.47 3.90
C ALA A 228 2.70 23.31 3.27
N PHE A 229 1.55 22.97 3.85
CA PHE A 229 0.57 22.13 3.17
C PHE A 229 -0.23 22.97 2.19
N THR A 230 -0.26 22.55 0.93
CA THR A 230 -1.05 23.19 -0.11
C THR A 230 -2.08 22.22 -0.65
N ASN A 231 -3.34 22.68 -0.65
CA ASN A 231 -4.45 22.01 -1.30
C ASN A 231 -4.87 22.87 -2.49
N ASN A 232 -4.03 22.95 -3.52
CA ASN A 232 -4.38 23.67 -4.74
C ASN A 232 -5.33 22.82 -5.59
N SER A 233 -6.58 22.76 -5.17
CA SER A 233 -7.71 22.52 -6.08
C SER A 233 -8.15 23.88 -6.60
N VAL A 234 -7.45 24.43 -7.59
CA VAL A 234 -8.01 25.57 -8.33
C VAL A 234 -9.11 25.01 -9.22
N PRO A 235 -10.38 25.40 -9.03
CA PRO A 235 -11.47 24.90 -9.86
C PRO A 235 -11.29 25.36 -11.30
N TYR A 236 -11.02 24.41 -12.19
CA TYR A 236 -11.06 24.61 -13.63
C TYR A 236 -12.35 24.00 -14.20
N SER A 237 -12.97 24.69 -15.14
CA SER A 237 -14.14 24.22 -15.87
C SER A 237 -13.75 23.80 -17.29
N ILE A 238 -14.48 22.81 -17.81
CA ILE A 238 -14.36 22.36 -19.19
C ILE A 238 -15.57 22.87 -19.97
N THR A 239 -15.34 23.48 -21.13
CA THR A 239 -16.39 23.89 -22.08
C THR A 239 -16.29 23.08 -23.38
N SER A 240 -17.41 22.93 -24.08
CA SER A 240 -17.48 22.22 -25.37
C SER A 240 -18.00 23.15 -26.45
N SER A 241 -17.32 23.23 -27.60
CA SER A 241 -17.66 24.15 -28.68
C SER A 241 -19.00 23.86 -29.38
N LEU A 242 -19.43 22.60 -29.42
CA LEU A 242 -20.66 22.15 -30.09
C LEU A 242 -21.71 21.58 -29.11
N GLY A 243 -21.55 21.83 -27.80
CA GLY A 243 -22.42 21.26 -26.77
C GLY A 243 -22.01 19.85 -26.32
N THR A 244 -22.87 19.19 -25.56
CA THR A 244 -22.57 17.88 -24.92
C THR A 244 -23.01 16.68 -25.76
N THR A 245 -23.75 16.89 -26.84
CA THR A 245 -24.14 15.82 -27.77
C THR A 245 -23.10 15.72 -28.87
N VAL A 246 -22.42 14.57 -28.99
CA VAL A 246 -21.37 14.31 -29.98
C VAL A 246 -21.83 13.35 -31.06
N CYS A 247 -21.37 13.60 -32.28
CA CYS A 247 -21.54 12.73 -33.43
C CYS A 247 -20.19 12.34 -34.02
N PRO A 248 -19.96 11.06 -34.40
CA PRO A 248 -18.69 10.63 -35.00
C PRO A 248 -18.23 11.44 -36.22
N SER A 249 -19.17 11.96 -37.02
CA SER A 249 -18.86 12.74 -38.22
C SER A 249 -18.55 14.22 -37.95
N ASN A 250 -18.81 14.73 -36.73
CA ASN A 250 -18.59 16.13 -36.37
C ASN A 250 -18.02 16.26 -34.92
N PRO A 251 -16.69 16.14 -34.74
CA PRO A 251 -16.04 16.23 -33.43
C PRO A 251 -16.18 17.62 -32.80
N THR A 252 -16.43 17.66 -31.49
CA THR A 252 -16.40 18.88 -30.68
C THR A 252 -14.99 19.17 -30.16
N THR A 253 -14.71 20.42 -29.79
CA THR A 253 -13.47 20.81 -29.11
C THR A 253 -13.80 21.12 -27.65
N LEU A 254 -13.25 20.32 -26.75
CA LEU A 254 -13.21 20.59 -25.33
C LEU A 254 -12.10 21.60 -25.04
N SER A 255 -12.36 22.61 -24.22
CA SER A 255 -11.37 23.60 -23.79
C SER A 255 -11.46 23.82 -22.29
N THR A 256 -10.32 24.14 -21.67
CA THR A 256 -10.24 24.54 -20.25
C THR A 256 -9.51 25.89 -20.14
N THR A 257 -9.53 26.50 -18.95
CA THR A 257 -8.74 27.71 -18.65
C THR A 257 -7.24 27.45 -18.82
N ALA A 258 -6.48 28.48 -19.20
CA ALA A 258 -5.05 28.38 -19.40
C ALA A 258 -4.28 28.08 -18.08
N GLY A 259 -3.51 26.99 -18.07
CA GLY A 259 -2.42 26.65 -17.15
C GLY A 259 -1.10 26.37 -17.90
N GLN A 260 -0.09 25.80 -17.22
CA GLN A 260 1.24 25.58 -17.83
C GLN A 260 1.36 24.21 -18.52
N THR A 261 0.92 23.13 -17.88
CA THR A 261 0.84 21.80 -18.51
C THR A 261 -0.55 21.20 -18.34
N TYR A 262 -0.94 20.32 -19.26
CA TYR A 262 -2.25 19.70 -19.30
C TYR A 262 -2.11 18.20 -19.55
N GLN A 263 -3.04 17.41 -19.03
CA GLN A 263 -3.23 16.01 -19.42
C GLN A 263 -4.72 15.67 -19.34
N TRP A 264 -5.30 15.27 -20.48
CA TRP A 264 -6.70 14.85 -20.54
C TRP A 264 -6.89 13.37 -20.22
N TYR A 265 -8.04 13.05 -19.63
CA TYR A 265 -8.48 11.71 -19.30
C TYR A 265 -9.95 11.53 -19.73
N ILE A 266 -10.30 10.30 -20.09
CA ILE A 266 -11.66 9.89 -20.46
C ILE A 266 -12.10 8.68 -19.63
N ASP A 267 -13.33 8.72 -19.13
CA ASP A 267 -14.07 7.55 -18.70
C ASP A 267 -15.14 7.26 -19.78
N SER A 268 -14.85 6.28 -20.63
CA SER A 268 -15.71 5.92 -21.77
C SER A 268 -16.97 5.16 -21.37
N GLN A 269 -17.03 4.63 -20.15
CA GLN A 269 -18.15 3.81 -19.66
C GLN A 269 -18.99 4.54 -18.61
N ALA A 270 -18.58 5.73 -18.18
CA ALA A 270 -19.19 6.49 -17.09
C ALA A 270 -19.26 5.70 -15.76
N ASN A 271 -18.23 4.88 -15.49
CA ASN A 271 -18.13 4.02 -14.30
C ASN A 271 -17.14 4.54 -13.23
N GLY A 272 -16.56 5.72 -13.44
CA GLY A 272 -15.56 6.35 -12.58
C GLY A 272 -14.11 6.01 -12.93
N ASN A 273 -13.86 5.12 -13.89
CA ASN A 273 -12.50 4.73 -14.30
C ASN A 273 -11.98 5.64 -15.43
N PHE A 274 -11.15 6.62 -15.06
CA PHE A 274 -10.56 7.55 -16.01
C PHE A 274 -9.24 7.00 -16.59
N VAL A 275 -9.21 6.82 -17.91
CA VAL A 275 -8.03 6.41 -18.67
C VAL A 275 -7.38 7.64 -19.30
N LYS A 276 -6.05 7.70 -19.27
CA LYS A 276 -5.26 8.76 -19.88
C LYS A 276 -5.45 8.75 -21.41
N ILE A 277 -5.62 9.93 -22.01
CA ILE A 277 -5.58 10.11 -23.46
C ILE A 277 -4.16 10.49 -23.86
N ASP A 278 -3.42 9.58 -24.49
CA ASP A 278 -2.02 9.82 -24.84
C ASP A 278 -1.85 10.97 -25.84
N GLY A 279 -0.86 11.82 -25.58
CA GLY A 279 -0.56 13.02 -26.38
C GLY A 279 -1.52 14.20 -26.18
N ALA A 280 -2.59 14.05 -25.39
CA ALA A 280 -3.53 15.13 -25.10
C ALA A 280 -2.98 16.07 -24.01
N THR A 281 -2.01 16.91 -24.39
CA THR A 281 -1.29 17.83 -23.49
C THR A 281 -1.54 19.31 -23.76
N SER A 282 -2.53 19.62 -24.59
CA SER A 282 -2.96 20.99 -24.90
C SER A 282 -4.09 21.45 -23.98
N TYR A 283 -4.29 22.76 -23.88
CA TYR A 283 -5.44 23.38 -23.19
C TYR A 283 -6.79 23.04 -23.84
N SER A 284 -6.76 22.44 -25.04
CA SER A 284 -7.92 21.97 -25.78
C SER A 284 -7.75 20.52 -26.26
N LEU A 285 -8.87 19.82 -26.41
CA LEU A 285 -8.95 18.45 -26.89
C LEU A 285 -10.10 18.34 -27.90
N LYS A 286 -9.79 17.96 -29.15
CA LYS A 286 -10.81 17.66 -30.17
C LYS A 286 -11.22 16.20 -30.07
N THR A 287 -12.51 15.92 -29.91
CA THR A 287 -13.04 14.55 -29.76
C THR A 287 -14.46 14.41 -30.31
N ALA A 288 -14.80 13.22 -30.80
CA ALA A 288 -16.16 12.81 -31.15
C ALA A 288 -16.66 11.64 -30.27
N ASN A 289 -15.83 11.15 -29.35
CA ASN A 289 -16.15 9.96 -28.56
C ASN A 289 -17.03 10.34 -27.37
N PRO A 290 -18.14 9.62 -27.13
CA PRO A 290 -18.92 9.80 -25.91
C PRO A 290 -18.11 9.34 -24.70
N GLY A 291 -18.44 9.89 -23.53
CA GLY A 291 -17.77 9.59 -22.27
C GLY A 291 -17.69 10.81 -21.36
N VAL A 292 -17.15 10.60 -20.16
CA VAL A 292 -16.90 11.65 -19.17
C VAL A 292 -15.43 12.07 -19.29
N TYR A 293 -15.18 13.35 -19.49
CA TYR A 293 -13.84 13.91 -19.63
C TYR A 293 -13.46 14.72 -18.40
N LYS A 294 -12.18 14.61 -18.02
CA LYS A 294 -11.52 15.50 -17.06
C LYS A 294 -10.14 15.90 -17.56
N VAL A 295 -9.62 16.99 -17.03
CA VAL A 295 -8.26 17.45 -17.33
C VAL A 295 -7.50 17.71 -16.04
N VAL A 296 -6.26 17.25 -15.99
CA VAL A 296 -5.29 17.61 -14.96
C VAL A 296 -4.43 18.74 -15.50
N ILE A 297 -4.29 19.81 -14.72
CA ILE A 297 -3.60 21.03 -15.10
C ILE A 297 -2.52 21.28 -14.05
N SER A 298 -1.26 21.41 -14.48
CA SER A 298 -0.21 21.96 -13.62
C SER A 298 -0.12 23.47 -13.86
N PRO A 299 -0.43 24.31 -12.86
CA PRO A 299 -0.24 25.75 -12.96
C PRO A 299 1.23 26.17 -12.81
N GLY A 300 2.19 25.23 -12.78
CA GLY A 300 3.62 25.55 -12.56
C GLY A 300 4.03 25.67 -11.09
N THR A 301 3.19 25.19 -10.17
CA THR A 301 3.53 25.08 -8.74
C THR A 301 3.67 23.60 -8.36
N VAL A 302 4.16 23.32 -7.15
CA VAL A 302 4.50 21.97 -6.64
C VAL A 302 3.32 20.97 -6.69
N CYS A 303 2.07 21.45 -6.82
CA CYS A 303 0.89 20.59 -6.88
C CYS A 303 0.13 20.75 -8.21
N GLU A 304 -0.19 19.61 -8.82
CA GLU A 304 -1.12 19.50 -9.95
C GLU A 304 -2.56 19.68 -9.45
N SER A 305 -3.39 20.37 -10.23
CA SER A 305 -4.81 20.54 -9.98
C SER A 305 -5.62 19.69 -10.95
N THR A 306 -6.70 19.07 -10.48
CA THR A 306 -7.69 18.41 -11.36
C THR A 306 -8.85 19.36 -11.60
N SER A 307 -9.47 19.33 -12.79
CA SER A 307 -10.72 20.05 -13.04
C SER A 307 -11.76 19.66 -11.99
N THR A 308 -12.39 20.64 -11.34
CA THR A 308 -13.41 20.39 -10.32
C THR A 308 -14.71 19.88 -10.94
N ASN A 309 -14.91 20.15 -12.22
CA ASN A 309 -16.04 19.65 -12.99
C ASN A 309 -15.54 18.73 -14.10
N THR A 310 -16.28 17.65 -14.33
CA THR A 310 -16.17 16.82 -15.53
C THR A 310 -17.17 17.29 -16.59
N ILE A 311 -16.91 17.01 -17.86
CA ILE A 311 -17.91 17.20 -18.92
C ILE A 311 -18.31 15.84 -19.49
N THR A 312 -19.62 15.59 -19.59
CA THR A 312 -20.17 14.36 -20.16
C THR A 312 -20.56 14.61 -21.60
N LEU A 313 -19.96 13.86 -22.52
CA LEU A 313 -20.35 13.82 -23.92
C LEU A 313 -21.24 12.60 -24.17
N GLN A 314 -22.42 12.83 -24.74
CA GLN A 314 -23.40 11.79 -25.07
C GLN A 314 -23.46 11.59 -26.58
N SER A 315 -23.52 10.35 -27.04
CA SER A 315 -23.68 10.05 -28.46
C SER A 315 -25.15 10.13 -28.87
N THR A 316 -25.43 10.66 -30.05
CA THR A 316 -26.70 10.43 -30.74
C THR A 316 -26.81 8.95 -31.12
N ASN A 317 -27.65 8.22 -30.38
CA ASN A 317 -27.90 6.80 -30.60
C ASN A 317 -29.34 6.60 -31.07
N PHE A 318 -29.59 5.60 -31.90
CA PHE A 318 -30.94 5.17 -32.27
C PHE A 318 -31.15 3.71 -31.90
N ASN A 319 -32.36 3.32 -31.49
CA ASN A 319 -32.67 1.92 -31.24
C ASN A 319 -32.84 1.18 -32.56
N LEU A 320 -32.32 -0.05 -32.66
CA LEU A 320 -32.48 -0.93 -33.81
C LEU A 320 -32.78 -2.33 -33.28
N ALA A 321 -33.82 -2.96 -33.82
CA ALA A 321 -34.18 -4.34 -33.53
C ALA A 321 -34.72 -5.02 -34.79
N ILE A 322 -34.70 -6.35 -34.80
CA ILE A 322 -35.36 -7.19 -35.79
C ILE A 322 -36.26 -8.19 -35.05
N ASP A 323 -37.34 -8.64 -35.68
CA ASP A 323 -38.26 -9.66 -35.17
C ASP A 323 -37.84 -11.09 -35.55
N ALA A 324 -36.53 -11.36 -35.56
CA ALA A 324 -35.97 -12.69 -35.77
C ALA A 324 -35.21 -13.17 -34.51
N LYS A 325 -35.18 -14.49 -34.30
CA LYS A 325 -34.31 -15.09 -33.29
C LYS A 325 -32.84 -14.92 -33.70
N SER A 326 -31.92 -15.10 -32.76
CA SER A 326 -30.48 -15.16 -33.08
C SER A 326 -30.13 -16.33 -34.02
N VAL A 327 -30.88 -17.44 -33.92
CA VAL A 327 -30.84 -18.60 -34.82
C VAL A 327 -32.26 -18.95 -35.23
N ASN A 328 -32.50 -19.10 -36.53
CA ASN A 328 -33.80 -19.44 -37.11
C ASN A 328 -33.63 -20.69 -37.99
N TYR A 329 -34.68 -21.51 -38.08
CA TYR A 329 -34.69 -22.75 -38.86
C TYR A 329 -35.75 -22.65 -39.93
N LEU A 330 -35.40 -23.00 -41.17
CA LEU A 330 -36.32 -22.97 -42.31
C LEU A 330 -36.33 -24.32 -43.02
N LYS A 331 -37.50 -24.97 -43.07
CA LYS A 331 -37.71 -26.18 -43.88
C LYS A 331 -37.76 -25.84 -45.37
N LYS A 332 -37.58 -26.85 -46.22
CA LYS A 332 -37.73 -26.71 -47.67
C LYS A 332 -39.09 -26.09 -48.02
N SER A 333 -39.06 -25.08 -48.89
CA SER A 333 -40.21 -24.26 -49.31
C SER A 333 -40.86 -23.40 -48.22
N GLU A 334 -40.25 -23.29 -47.03
CA GLU A 334 -40.67 -22.35 -45.99
C GLU A 334 -40.17 -20.93 -46.26
N ILE A 335 -40.89 -19.95 -45.71
CA ILE A 335 -40.60 -18.52 -45.86
C ILE A 335 -40.57 -17.88 -44.47
N ILE A 336 -39.53 -17.08 -44.20
CA ILE A 336 -39.49 -16.18 -43.05
C ILE A 336 -39.48 -14.72 -43.52
N ASN A 337 -40.26 -13.89 -42.84
CA ASN A 337 -40.28 -12.45 -43.03
C ASN A 337 -39.69 -11.79 -41.78
N ILE A 338 -38.69 -10.95 -41.97
CA ILE A 338 -37.95 -10.27 -40.91
C ILE A 338 -38.16 -8.77 -41.08
N ASN A 339 -38.78 -8.13 -40.10
CA ASN A 339 -39.03 -6.70 -40.04
C ASN A 339 -38.01 -6.03 -39.11
N ALA A 340 -37.32 -5.01 -39.63
CA ALA A 340 -36.49 -4.12 -38.83
C ALA A 340 -37.33 -2.98 -38.22
N THR A 341 -37.15 -2.74 -36.93
CA THR A 341 -37.72 -1.57 -36.23
C THR A 341 -36.59 -0.67 -35.75
N THR A 342 -36.72 0.64 -35.98
CA THR A 342 -35.66 1.60 -35.65
C THR A 342 -36.21 2.97 -35.27
N THR A 343 -35.49 3.68 -34.41
CA THR A 343 -35.75 5.11 -34.11
C THR A 343 -34.82 6.06 -34.88
N ALA A 344 -34.08 5.55 -35.88
CA ALA A 344 -33.20 6.39 -36.69
C ALA A 344 -33.97 7.43 -37.51
N ILE A 345 -33.42 8.64 -37.60
CA ILE A 345 -33.91 9.72 -38.46
C ILE A 345 -33.53 9.44 -39.92
N ASN A 346 -34.52 9.37 -40.82
CA ASN A 346 -34.34 9.06 -42.25
C ASN A 346 -33.46 7.80 -42.51
N PRO A 347 -33.86 6.61 -42.04
CA PRO A 347 -33.02 5.43 -42.08
C PRO A 347 -32.87 4.86 -43.51
N THR A 348 -31.67 4.37 -43.82
CA THR A 348 -31.40 3.50 -44.99
C THR A 348 -31.01 2.12 -44.51
N TYR A 349 -31.53 1.07 -45.16
CA TYR A 349 -31.32 -0.33 -44.81
C TYR A 349 -30.46 -1.01 -45.88
N GLU A 350 -29.62 -1.95 -45.47
CA GLU A 350 -28.82 -2.79 -46.35
C GLU A 350 -28.74 -4.21 -45.76
N TRP A 351 -29.37 -5.17 -46.44
CA TRP A 351 -29.37 -6.58 -46.05
C TRP A 351 -28.32 -7.36 -46.83
N PHE A 352 -27.58 -8.25 -46.17
CA PHE A 352 -26.54 -9.07 -46.78
C PHE A 352 -26.80 -10.55 -46.50
N LEU A 353 -26.65 -11.36 -47.54
CA LEU A 353 -26.63 -12.83 -47.45
C LEU A 353 -25.32 -13.33 -46.78
N PRO A 354 -25.28 -14.58 -46.31
CA PRO A 354 -24.06 -15.19 -45.76
C PRO A 354 -22.87 -15.06 -46.71
N GLY A 355 -21.77 -14.49 -46.21
CA GLY A 355 -20.54 -14.26 -46.97
C GLY A 355 -20.61 -13.17 -48.05
N GLY A 356 -21.75 -12.50 -48.22
CA GLY A 356 -21.93 -11.45 -49.23
C GLY A 356 -21.34 -10.11 -48.80
N SER A 357 -20.70 -9.40 -49.74
CA SER A 357 -20.19 -8.03 -49.56
C SER A 357 -21.11 -6.96 -50.16
N THR A 358 -22.10 -7.35 -50.97
CA THR A 358 -23.08 -6.46 -51.60
C THR A 358 -24.46 -6.62 -50.96
N PRO A 359 -25.22 -5.53 -50.77
CA PRO A 359 -26.55 -5.61 -50.22
C PRO A 359 -27.51 -6.23 -51.24
N THR A 360 -28.33 -7.17 -50.79
CA THR A 360 -29.37 -7.83 -51.59
C THR A 360 -30.74 -7.19 -51.45
N SER A 361 -30.96 -6.36 -50.43
CA SER A 361 -32.19 -5.60 -50.22
C SER A 361 -31.91 -4.30 -49.47
N THR A 362 -32.73 -3.28 -49.73
CA THR A 362 -32.62 -1.94 -49.10
C THR A 362 -33.89 -1.47 -48.40
N VAL A 363 -34.88 -2.35 -48.25
CA VAL A 363 -36.14 -2.07 -47.54
C VAL A 363 -36.06 -2.54 -46.09
N ALA A 364 -36.95 -2.05 -45.23
CA ALA A 364 -36.98 -2.41 -43.81
C ALA A 364 -37.33 -3.89 -43.55
N ASN A 365 -38.05 -4.52 -44.47
CA ASN A 365 -38.51 -5.90 -44.36
C ASN A 365 -37.69 -6.79 -45.29
N PHE A 366 -37.26 -7.95 -44.80
CA PHE A 366 -36.44 -8.89 -45.55
C PHE A 366 -37.04 -10.27 -45.50
N THR A 367 -37.21 -10.87 -46.67
CA THR A 367 -37.81 -12.19 -46.83
C THR A 367 -36.74 -13.18 -47.25
N VAL A 368 -36.71 -14.32 -46.58
CA VAL A 368 -35.87 -15.47 -46.96
C VAL A 368 -36.79 -16.65 -47.22
N THR A 369 -36.63 -17.26 -48.39
CA THR A 369 -37.32 -18.49 -48.80
C THR A 369 -36.29 -19.61 -48.90
N ASN A 370 -36.61 -20.78 -48.35
CA ASN A 370 -35.79 -21.97 -48.57
C ASN A 370 -36.12 -22.61 -49.93
N ASP A 371 -35.59 -22.02 -51.00
CA ASP A 371 -35.66 -22.48 -52.39
C ASP A 371 -34.27 -22.83 -52.96
N ALA A 372 -34.16 -22.99 -54.28
CA ALA A 372 -32.90 -23.33 -54.95
C ALA A 372 -31.76 -22.32 -54.74
N ASN A 373 -32.05 -21.09 -54.30
CA ASN A 373 -31.07 -20.04 -54.02
C ASN A 373 -30.81 -19.83 -52.52
N PHE A 374 -31.38 -20.68 -51.67
CA PHE A 374 -31.20 -20.61 -50.23
C PHE A 374 -29.72 -20.70 -49.84
N LYS A 375 -29.32 -19.88 -48.86
CA LYS A 375 -27.97 -19.89 -48.30
C LYS A 375 -28.07 -19.98 -46.79
N GLU A 376 -27.71 -21.12 -46.24
CA GLU A 376 -27.50 -21.26 -44.81
C GLU A 376 -26.35 -20.34 -44.34
N GLY A 377 -26.51 -19.73 -43.16
CA GLY A 377 -25.44 -19.01 -42.48
C GLY A 377 -25.86 -17.72 -41.81
N LEU A 378 -24.88 -16.83 -41.62
CA LEU A 378 -25.04 -15.55 -40.92
C LEU A 378 -25.49 -14.45 -41.88
N TYR A 379 -26.71 -13.99 -41.69
CA TYR A 379 -27.28 -12.83 -42.35
C TYR A 379 -26.95 -11.56 -41.56
N LYS A 380 -26.88 -10.42 -42.26
CA LYS A 380 -26.49 -9.14 -41.68
C LYS A 380 -27.41 -8.03 -42.18
N LEU A 381 -27.93 -7.21 -41.26
CA LEU A 381 -28.60 -5.95 -41.56
C LEU A 381 -27.71 -4.80 -41.12
N VAL A 382 -27.46 -3.84 -42.01
CA VAL A 382 -26.84 -2.55 -41.70
C VAL A 382 -27.90 -1.46 -41.84
N VAL A 383 -28.08 -0.65 -40.80
CA VAL A 383 -28.98 0.52 -40.82
C VAL A 383 -28.17 1.77 -40.59
N LYS A 384 -28.34 2.74 -41.47
CA LYS A 384 -27.70 4.05 -41.39
C LYS A 384 -28.76 5.14 -41.18
N GLN A 385 -28.53 5.99 -40.18
CA GLN A 385 -29.28 7.22 -39.95
C GLN A 385 -28.76 8.33 -40.87
N ASN A 386 -29.64 9.00 -41.61
CA ASN A 386 -29.29 10.11 -42.51
C ASN A 386 -29.84 11.43 -41.97
N ASP A 387 -29.34 11.82 -40.79
CA ASP A 387 -29.57 13.13 -40.20
C ASP A 387 -28.40 14.07 -40.61
N PRO A 388 -28.66 15.26 -41.19
CA PRO A 388 -27.64 16.26 -41.50
C PRO A 388 -26.74 16.64 -40.32
N SER A 389 -27.27 16.55 -39.09
CA SER A 389 -26.53 16.83 -37.86
C SER A 389 -25.71 15.63 -37.36
N CYS A 390 -26.12 14.40 -37.71
CA CYS A 390 -25.38 13.21 -37.37
C CYS A 390 -25.66 11.97 -38.22
N VAL A 391 -24.62 11.54 -38.95
CA VAL A 391 -24.64 10.26 -39.67
C VAL A 391 -24.09 9.16 -38.76
N TYR A 392 -24.91 8.15 -38.46
CA TYR A 392 -24.56 7.03 -37.59
C TYR A 392 -25.05 5.71 -38.17
N THR A 393 -24.30 4.62 -37.99
CA THR A 393 -24.61 3.30 -38.57
C THR A 393 -24.61 2.23 -37.49
N LYS A 394 -25.63 1.35 -37.50
CA LYS A 394 -25.72 0.14 -36.65
C LYS A 394 -25.82 -1.11 -37.50
N THR A 395 -25.36 -2.22 -36.94
CA THR A 395 -25.42 -3.54 -37.59
C THR A 395 -26.05 -4.56 -36.65
N ILE A 396 -26.92 -5.42 -37.17
CA ILE A 396 -27.45 -6.62 -36.49
C ILE A 396 -27.15 -7.86 -37.34
N GLN A 397 -26.88 -8.99 -36.69
CA GLN A 397 -26.64 -10.28 -37.32
C GLN A 397 -27.53 -11.36 -36.71
N PHE A 398 -27.92 -12.35 -37.52
CA PHE A 398 -28.68 -13.54 -37.12
C PHE A 398 -28.35 -14.70 -38.06
N LYS A 399 -28.53 -15.94 -37.58
CA LYS A 399 -28.25 -17.15 -38.36
C LYS A 399 -29.56 -17.77 -38.87
N ILE A 400 -29.57 -18.27 -40.11
CA ILE A 400 -30.61 -19.16 -40.62
C ILE A 400 -29.95 -20.50 -40.97
N ILE A 401 -30.57 -21.60 -40.53
CA ILE A 401 -30.14 -22.99 -40.76
C ILE A 401 -31.26 -23.73 -41.52
N GLU A 402 -30.92 -24.58 -42.48
CA GLU A 402 -31.91 -25.44 -43.12
C GLU A 402 -32.41 -26.52 -42.14
N GLY A 403 -33.72 -26.71 -42.08
CA GLY A 403 -34.34 -27.79 -41.33
C GLY A 403 -35.27 -27.29 -40.23
N VAL A 404 -35.31 -28.03 -39.13
CA VAL A 404 -36.25 -27.79 -38.02
C VAL A 404 -35.52 -27.52 -36.72
N GLU A 405 -36.06 -26.60 -35.92
CA GLU A 405 -35.60 -26.41 -34.55
C GLU A 405 -35.87 -27.69 -33.75
N SER A 406 -34.81 -28.38 -33.31
CA SER A 406 -34.94 -29.52 -32.42
C SER A 406 -35.26 -29.00 -31.01
N VAL A 407 -36.50 -29.19 -30.55
CA VAL A 407 -36.99 -28.68 -29.25
C VAL A 407 -36.77 -29.68 -28.12
N ASN A 408 -36.68 -30.97 -28.44
CA ASN A 408 -36.42 -32.04 -27.48
C ASN A 408 -35.29 -32.92 -28.02
N ILE A 409 -34.54 -33.57 -27.12
CA ILE A 409 -33.54 -34.57 -27.51
C ILE A 409 -34.29 -35.76 -28.14
N PRO A 410 -34.10 -36.04 -29.44
CA PRO A 410 -34.78 -37.16 -30.09
C PRO A 410 -34.33 -38.49 -29.49
N ASN A 411 -35.24 -39.45 -29.41
CA ASN A 411 -34.95 -40.81 -28.95
C ASN A 411 -35.11 -41.86 -30.07
N VAL A 412 -35.34 -41.41 -31.31
CA VAL A 412 -35.49 -42.24 -32.51
C VAL A 412 -34.79 -41.56 -33.68
N ILE A 413 -34.10 -42.34 -34.52
CA ILE A 413 -33.62 -41.95 -35.85
C ILE A 413 -33.97 -43.06 -36.86
N SER A 414 -34.08 -42.72 -38.15
CA SER A 414 -34.42 -43.64 -39.25
C SER A 414 -33.40 -43.55 -40.40
N PRO A 415 -32.10 -43.82 -40.12
CA PRO A 415 -31.05 -43.68 -41.12
C PRO A 415 -31.26 -44.60 -42.32
N ASN A 416 -31.19 -44.01 -43.52
CA ASN A 416 -31.22 -44.71 -44.81
C ASN A 416 -32.55 -45.43 -45.11
N ASP A 417 -33.68 -44.89 -44.66
CA ASP A 417 -35.03 -45.40 -45.00
C ASP A 417 -35.52 -44.95 -46.40
N GLY A 418 -34.76 -44.08 -47.06
CA GLY A 418 -35.02 -43.57 -48.41
C GLY A 418 -35.85 -42.29 -48.49
N ASN A 419 -36.31 -41.73 -47.36
CA ASN A 419 -37.07 -40.48 -47.33
C ASN A 419 -36.19 -39.23 -47.06
N ASN A 420 -34.91 -39.42 -46.71
CA ASN A 420 -33.93 -38.40 -46.33
C ASN A 420 -34.30 -37.55 -45.09
N GLU A 421 -35.16 -38.07 -44.21
CA GLU A 421 -35.61 -37.44 -42.97
C GLU A 421 -35.15 -38.26 -41.76
N ASN A 422 -34.78 -37.57 -40.68
CA ASN A 422 -34.26 -38.18 -39.44
C ASN A 422 -33.10 -39.18 -39.66
N ASP A 423 -32.30 -38.94 -40.71
CA ASP A 423 -31.14 -39.77 -41.04
C ASP A 423 -30.02 -39.66 -40.00
N THR A 424 -29.86 -38.48 -39.40
CA THR A 424 -28.90 -38.23 -38.33
C THR A 424 -29.60 -37.76 -37.06
N TRP A 425 -28.90 -37.91 -35.93
CA TRP A 425 -29.40 -37.52 -34.63
C TRP A 425 -29.17 -36.02 -34.41
N ILE A 426 -30.22 -35.21 -34.58
CA ILE A 426 -30.15 -33.75 -34.48
C ILE A 426 -30.52 -33.28 -33.06
N LEU A 427 -29.56 -32.65 -32.37
CA LEU A 427 -29.79 -32.14 -31.02
C LEU A 427 -30.30 -30.69 -30.98
N PRO A 428 -31.00 -30.28 -29.90
CA PRO A 428 -31.29 -28.88 -29.63
C PRO A 428 -30.02 -28.01 -29.59
N ILE A 429 -30.13 -26.76 -30.06
CA ILE A 429 -28.99 -25.82 -30.18
C ILE A 429 -28.27 -25.56 -28.84
N GLU A 430 -28.97 -25.66 -27.71
CA GLU A 430 -28.38 -25.52 -26.37
C GLU A 430 -27.29 -26.55 -26.06
N TYR A 431 -27.27 -27.68 -26.79
CA TYR A 431 -26.26 -28.73 -26.66
C TYR A 431 -25.12 -28.61 -27.70
N LYS A 432 -25.11 -27.58 -28.56
CA LYS A 432 -24.12 -27.38 -29.65
C LYS A 432 -23.15 -26.25 -29.35
N ASN A 433 -22.25 -26.50 -28.40
CA ASN A 433 -21.17 -25.57 -28.06
C ASN A 433 -19.96 -26.34 -27.49
N ASP A 434 -18.81 -25.66 -27.40
CA ASP A 434 -17.52 -26.26 -27.03
C ASP A 434 -17.47 -26.83 -25.60
N SER A 435 -18.38 -26.41 -24.71
CA SER A 435 -18.49 -26.96 -23.36
C SER A 435 -19.26 -28.29 -23.32
N ILE A 436 -19.94 -28.68 -24.41
CA ILE A 436 -20.77 -29.89 -24.47
C ILE A 436 -20.05 -31.02 -25.19
N GLU A 437 -20.09 -32.22 -24.60
CA GLU A 437 -19.59 -33.47 -25.17
C GLU A 437 -20.73 -34.48 -25.28
N VAL A 438 -20.88 -35.08 -26.46
CA VAL A 438 -21.81 -36.17 -26.75
C VAL A 438 -21.03 -37.48 -26.82
N LEU A 439 -21.49 -38.48 -26.07
CA LEU A 439 -20.99 -39.85 -26.09
C LEU A 439 -22.16 -40.78 -26.42
N ILE A 440 -21.99 -41.66 -27.42
CA ILE A 440 -22.96 -42.68 -27.79
C ILE A 440 -22.33 -44.06 -27.58
N LEU A 441 -23.06 -44.93 -26.90
CA LEU A 441 -22.70 -46.29 -26.56
C LEU A 441 -23.66 -47.26 -27.26
N ASP A 442 -23.15 -48.43 -27.67
CA ASP A 442 -24.01 -49.54 -28.08
C ASP A 442 -24.75 -50.16 -26.89
N SER A 443 -25.60 -51.16 -27.16
CA SER A 443 -26.38 -51.86 -26.13
C SER A 443 -25.54 -52.64 -25.11
N TYR A 444 -24.26 -52.89 -25.40
CA TYR A 444 -23.30 -53.54 -24.50
C TYR A 444 -22.46 -52.53 -23.70
N GLY A 445 -22.70 -51.23 -23.90
CA GLY A 445 -21.98 -50.15 -23.22
C GLY A 445 -20.63 -49.80 -23.86
N LYS A 446 -20.35 -50.27 -25.09
CA LYS A 446 -19.13 -49.91 -25.81
C LYS A 446 -19.32 -48.56 -26.52
N GLU A 447 -18.31 -47.69 -26.42
CA GLU A 447 -18.26 -46.42 -27.14
C GLU A 447 -18.26 -46.63 -28.66
N VAL A 448 -19.24 -46.05 -29.33
CA VAL A 448 -19.37 -46.05 -30.79
C VAL A 448 -19.21 -44.68 -31.41
N PHE A 449 -19.40 -43.61 -30.63
CA PHE A 449 -19.16 -42.24 -31.08
C PHE A 449 -18.93 -41.31 -29.90
N LYS A 450 -18.04 -40.34 -30.08
CA LYS A 450 -17.75 -39.32 -29.08
C LYS A 450 -17.29 -38.03 -29.74
N MET A 451 -17.94 -36.91 -29.44
CA MET A 451 -17.61 -35.61 -30.03
C MET A 451 -17.93 -34.45 -29.08
N LYS A 452 -17.00 -33.48 -29.01
CA LYS A 452 -17.28 -32.16 -28.41
C LYS A 452 -17.84 -31.23 -29.46
N ASN A 453 -18.74 -30.33 -29.04
CA ASN A 453 -19.46 -29.45 -29.94
C ASN A 453 -20.11 -30.23 -31.09
N TYR A 454 -20.94 -31.20 -30.72
CA TYR A 454 -21.58 -32.13 -31.64
C TYR A 454 -22.31 -31.41 -32.78
N ASP A 455 -22.06 -31.87 -34.00
CA ASP A 455 -22.43 -31.23 -35.26
C ASP A 455 -23.57 -31.94 -36.00
N ASP A 456 -24.32 -32.81 -35.31
CA ASP A 456 -25.40 -33.65 -35.87
C ASP A 456 -24.95 -34.70 -36.90
N SER A 457 -23.67 -35.08 -36.91
CA SER A 457 -23.11 -36.02 -37.87
C SER A 457 -23.40 -37.51 -37.62
N TRP A 458 -23.86 -37.89 -36.43
CA TRP A 458 -24.04 -39.30 -36.09
C TRP A 458 -25.40 -39.85 -36.58
N PRO A 459 -25.45 -41.03 -37.22
CA PRO A 459 -24.35 -41.96 -37.43
C PRO A 459 -23.51 -41.67 -38.69
N GLU A 460 -22.17 -41.67 -38.55
CA GLU A 460 -21.24 -41.42 -39.67
C GLU A 460 -21.13 -42.61 -40.65
N SER A 461 -21.45 -43.82 -40.18
CA SER A 461 -21.40 -45.06 -40.96
C SER A 461 -22.75 -45.74 -41.00
N VAL A 462 -23.05 -46.45 -42.10
CA VAL A 462 -24.29 -47.22 -42.26
C VAL A 462 -24.43 -48.22 -41.10
N ILE A 463 -25.54 -48.09 -40.36
CA ILE A 463 -25.93 -49.05 -39.33
C ILE A 463 -26.76 -50.15 -39.99
N GLU A 464 -26.25 -51.38 -40.04
CA GLU A 464 -27.02 -52.53 -40.50
C GLU A 464 -28.13 -52.89 -39.50
N VAL A 465 -29.38 -52.57 -39.83
CA VAL A 465 -30.56 -53.02 -39.09
C VAL A 465 -30.91 -54.45 -39.52
N LYS A 466 -30.76 -55.43 -38.62
CA LYS A 466 -31.16 -56.85 -38.80
C LYS A 466 -32.60 -57.07 -38.29
N ASP A 467 -32.97 -58.30 -37.92
CA ASP A 467 -34.33 -58.66 -37.45
C ASP A 467 -34.80 -57.92 -36.17
N ILE A 468 -33.94 -57.14 -35.52
CA ILE A 468 -34.25 -56.36 -34.31
C ILE A 468 -33.67 -54.94 -34.47
N ASN A 469 -34.49 -53.92 -34.15
CA ASN A 469 -34.09 -52.51 -34.14
C ASN A 469 -32.98 -52.28 -33.09
N PRO A 470 -31.79 -51.79 -33.49
CA PRO A 470 -30.72 -51.56 -32.54
C PRO A 470 -31.03 -50.37 -31.62
N ILE A 471 -30.65 -50.53 -30.34
CA ILE A 471 -30.77 -49.51 -29.31
C ILE A 471 -29.38 -49.07 -28.90
N TYR A 472 -29.17 -47.76 -28.88
CA TYR A 472 -27.98 -47.10 -28.38
C TYR A 472 -28.32 -46.30 -27.13
N TYR A 473 -27.29 -45.95 -26.35
CA TYR A 473 -27.41 -45.07 -25.20
C TYR A 473 -26.57 -43.82 -25.41
N TYR A 474 -27.12 -42.65 -25.13
CA TYR A 474 -26.39 -41.40 -25.21
C TYR A 474 -26.13 -40.81 -23.83
N ILE A 475 -25.01 -40.09 -23.71
CA ILE A 475 -24.66 -39.26 -22.56
C ILE A 475 -24.23 -37.89 -23.12
N ILE A 476 -24.95 -36.84 -22.73
CA ILE A 476 -24.59 -35.46 -23.01
C ILE A 476 -24.00 -34.87 -21.73
N SER A 477 -22.78 -34.37 -21.80
CA SER A 477 -22.06 -33.82 -20.65
C SER A 477 -21.65 -32.38 -20.90
N LYS A 478 -21.65 -31.54 -19.86
CA LYS A 478 -21.10 -30.19 -19.87
C LYS A 478 -19.88 -30.13 -18.97
N ASP A 479 -18.74 -29.73 -19.54
CA ASP A 479 -17.46 -29.60 -18.81
C ASP A 479 -17.12 -30.87 -17.99
N GLY A 480 -17.40 -32.05 -18.56
CA GLY A 480 -17.16 -33.36 -17.94
C GLY A 480 -18.26 -33.86 -16.99
N SER A 481 -19.28 -33.04 -16.69
CA SER A 481 -20.41 -33.43 -15.85
C SER A 481 -21.62 -33.87 -16.69
N PRO A 482 -22.22 -35.05 -16.45
CA PRO A 482 -23.35 -35.53 -17.24
C PRO A 482 -24.60 -34.65 -17.01
N LEU A 483 -25.16 -34.09 -18.09
CA LEU A 483 -26.39 -33.31 -18.08
C LEU A 483 -27.62 -34.16 -18.38
N LYS A 484 -27.54 -35.00 -19.41
CA LYS A 484 -28.65 -35.82 -19.90
C LYS A 484 -28.15 -37.20 -20.30
N LYS A 485 -28.99 -38.20 -20.08
CA LYS A 485 -28.77 -39.59 -20.49
C LYS A 485 -30.08 -40.14 -21.01
N GLY A 486 -30.00 -41.00 -22.02
CA GLY A 486 -31.18 -41.64 -22.58
C GLY A 486 -30.82 -42.72 -23.58
N SER A 487 -31.85 -43.28 -24.20
CA SER A 487 -31.71 -44.27 -25.25
C SER A 487 -32.07 -43.66 -26.60
N LEU A 488 -31.44 -44.17 -27.66
CA LEU A 488 -31.70 -43.84 -29.04
C LEU A 488 -32.03 -45.13 -29.80
N THR A 489 -33.23 -45.20 -30.36
CA THR A 489 -33.68 -46.34 -31.15
C THR A 489 -33.45 -46.05 -32.63
N VAL A 490 -32.78 -46.95 -33.33
CA VAL A 490 -32.61 -46.84 -34.78
C VAL A 490 -33.68 -47.69 -35.45
N LEU A 491 -34.54 -47.05 -36.24
CA LEU A 491 -35.58 -47.70 -37.03
C LEU A 491 -35.15 -47.80 -38.49
N LYS A 492 -35.80 -48.70 -39.22
CA LYS A 492 -35.71 -48.81 -40.67
C LYS A 492 -37.12 -48.85 -41.27
#